data_AF-A0A537UWQ9-F1
#
_entry.id   AF-A0A537UWQ9-F1
#
_cell.length_a   1.000
_cell.length_b   1.000
_cell.length_c   1.000
_cell.angle_alpha   90.00
_cell.angle_beta   90.00
_cell.angle_gamma   90.00
#
_symmetry.space_group_name_H-M   'P 1'
#
loop_
_entity.id
_entity.type
_entity.pdbx_description
1 polymer ?
#
loop_
_entity_poly.entity_id
_entity_poly.type
_entity_poly.pdbx_seq_one_letter_code
_entity_poly.pdbx_strand_id
1 'polypeptide(L)' 'GRYHNVRDGDAGRPRDDNFQGFGQTTSDGEGGYKFLTIRPVAYTGRTPHIHFVVAAPGQRRFVTQMYVA' A
#
# COMPACT_ATOMS: atom_id res chain seq x y z
N GLY A 1 6.83 7.73 -5.24
CA GLY A 1 5.96 8.01 -4.09
C GLY A 1 4.89 9.02 -4.47
N ARG A 2 4.24 8.83 -5.61
CA ARG A 2 3.07 9.58 -6.03
C ARG A 2 1.92 8.60 -6.08
N TYR A 3 0.81 8.94 -5.44
CA TYR A 3 -0.41 8.14 -5.41
C TYR A 3 -1.31 8.49 -6.59
N HIS A 4 -2.08 7.50 -7.02
CA HIS A 4 -3.19 7.70 -7.94
C HIS A 4 -4.42 8.21 -7.17
N ASN A 5 -4.28 9.40 -6.58
CA ASN A 5 -5.32 10.06 -5.81
C ASN A 5 -5.48 11.50 -6.30
N VAL A 6 -6.73 11.96 -6.43
CA VAL A 6 -7.05 13.34 -6.82
C VAL A 6 -6.56 14.39 -5.82
N ARG A 7 -6.34 13.99 -4.57
CA ARG A 7 -5.81 14.82 -3.48
C ARG A 7 -4.30 14.75 -3.34
N ASP A 8 -3.61 13.97 -4.17
CA ASP A 8 -2.16 13.98 -4.16
C ASP A 8 -1.67 15.29 -4.79
N GLY A 9 -1.12 16.15 -3.93
CA GLY A 9 -0.59 17.46 -4.30
C GLY A 9 0.83 17.44 -4.89
N ASP A 10 1.49 16.28 -4.99
CA ASP A 10 2.81 16.17 -5.61
C ASP A 10 2.68 16.20 -7.14
N ALA A 11 2.46 17.40 -7.69
CA ALA A 11 2.38 17.65 -9.13
C ALA A 11 3.74 17.58 -9.83
N GLY A 12 4.85 17.62 -9.08
CA GLY A 12 6.21 17.67 -9.61
C GLY A 12 6.80 16.31 -10.00
N ARG A 13 6.23 15.20 -9.52
CA ARG A 13 6.67 13.84 -9.87
C ARG A 13 5.73 13.20 -10.89
N PRO A 14 6.20 12.52 -11.95
CA PRO A 14 5.29 11.82 -12.87
C PRO A 14 4.57 10.66 -12.17
N ARG A 15 3.34 10.36 -12.64
CA ARG A 15 2.65 9.11 -12.32
C ARG A 15 3.17 8.02 -13.26
N ASP A 16 3.11 6.78 -12.80
CA ASP A 16 3.37 5.62 -13.66
C ASP A 16 2.02 5.06 -14.09
N ASP A 17 1.67 5.25 -15.36
CA ASP A 17 0.38 4.82 -15.93
C ASP A 17 0.19 3.30 -15.88
N ASN A 18 1.27 2.52 -15.69
CA ASN A 18 1.23 1.07 -15.57
C ASN A 18 1.16 0.59 -14.12
N PHE A 19 1.13 1.49 -13.14
CA PHE A 19 1.12 1.12 -11.72
C PHE A 19 -0.15 1.56 -10.99
N GLN A 20 -1.06 0.63 -10.71
CA GLN A 20 -2.34 0.93 -10.06
C GLN A 20 -2.24 1.35 -8.58
N GLY A 21 -1.20 0.88 -7.86
CA GLY A 21 -0.94 1.26 -6.47
C GLY A 21 -1.85 0.61 -5.40
N PHE A 22 -2.61 -0.43 -5.73
CA PHE A 22 -3.41 -1.21 -4.76
C PHE A 22 -3.47 -2.70 -5.13
N GLY A 23 -3.88 -3.54 -4.18
CA GLY A 23 -4.09 -4.97 -4.36
C GLY A 23 -4.83 -5.59 -3.17
N GLN A 24 -5.42 -6.77 -3.38
CA GLN A 24 -6.11 -7.54 -2.34
C GLN A 24 -5.82 -9.03 -2.54
N THR A 25 -5.69 -9.76 -1.43
CA THR A 25 -5.63 -11.23 -1.41
C THR A 25 -6.35 -11.76 -0.17
N THR A 26 -6.71 -13.04 -0.19
CA THR A 26 -7.14 -13.79 0.99
C THR A 26 -5.95 -14.58 1.53
N SER A 27 -5.82 -14.68 2.85
CA SER A 27 -4.81 -15.55 3.46
C SER A 27 -5.11 -17.02 3.20
N ASP A 28 -4.08 -17.86 3.10
CA ASP A 28 -4.26 -19.31 3.06
C ASP A 28 -4.70 -19.88 4.43
N GLY A 29 -4.85 -21.20 4.51
CA GLY A 29 -5.27 -21.90 5.74
C GLY A 29 -4.28 -21.80 6.90
N GLU A 30 -3.03 -21.44 6.64
CA GLU A 30 -1.99 -21.22 7.65
C GLU A 30 -1.81 -19.72 7.97
N GLY A 31 -2.58 -18.84 7.33
CA GLY A 31 -2.51 -17.39 7.51
C GLY A 31 -1.49 -16.69 6.60
N GLY A 32 -0.85 -17.42 5.68
CA GLY A 32 0.09 -16.88 4.71
C GLY A 32 -0.60 -15.96 3.70
N TYR A 33 0.08 -14.89 3.28
CA TYR A 33 -0.37 -13.99 2.23
C TYR A 33 0.82 -13.50 1.39
N LYS A 34 0.59 -13.20 0.12
CA LYS A 34 1.64 -12.73 -0.79
C LYS A 34 1.14 -11.61 -1.69
N PHE A 35 2.00 -10.62 -1.87
CA PHE A 35 1.85 -9.57 -2.88
C PHE A 35 3.15 -9.45 -3.65
N LEU A 36 3.06 -9.09 -4.94
CA LEU A 36 4.18 -8.61 -5.74
C LEU A 36 3.89 -7.15 -6.09
N THR A 37 4.84 -6.26 -5.80
CA THR A 37 4.68 -4.82 -6.04
C THR A 37 6.04 -4.16 -6.26
N ILE A 38 6.02 -2.90 -6.70
CA ILE A 38 7.20 -2.04 -6.80
C ILE A 38 7.52 -1.49 -5.41
N ARG A 39 8.82 -1.46 -5.04
CA ARG A 39 9.26 -0.93 -3.75
C ARG A 39 8.85 0.55 -3.63
N PRO A 40 8.09 0.95 -2.59
CA PRO A 40 7.74 2.35 -2.39
C PRO A 40 9.00 3.17 -2.09
N VAL A 41 8.96 4.44 -2.48
CA VAL A 41 10.00 5.43 -2.17
C VAL A 41 9.40 6.56 -1.33
N ALA A 42 10.26 7.28 -0.61
CA ALA A 42 9.84 8.38 0.24
C ALA A 42 9.13 9.50 -0.55
N TYR A 43 8.18 10.15 0.10
CA TYR A 43 7.46 11.31 -0.40
C TYR A 43 7.07 12.21 0.78
N THR A 44 7.15 13.52 0.58
CA THR A 44 6.63 14.54 1.52
C THR A 44 6.92 14.26 3.00
N GLY A 45 8.17 13.95 3.35
CA GLY A 45 8.60 13.69 4.73
C GLY A 45 8.15 12.36 5.34
N ARG A 46 7.58 11.44 4.54
CA ARG A 46 7.12 10.12 4.98
C ARG A 46 8.13 9.04 4.61
N THR A 47 8.47 8.19 5.58
CA THR A 47 9.23 6.94 5.38
C THR A 47 8.51 6.06 4.33
N PRO A 48 9.23 5.36 3.44
CA PRO A 48 8.62 4.41 2.52
C PRO A 48 7.71 3.42 3.25
N HIS A 49 6.44 3.34 2.85
CA HIS A 49 5.47 2.47 3.48
C HIS A 49 4.43 1.96 2.48
N ILE A 50 3.76 0.87 2.86
CA ILE A 50 2.57 0.34 2.21
C ILE A 50 1.43 0.36 3.24
N HIS A 51 0.28 0.90 2.84
CA HIS A 51 -0.93 0.83 3.66
C HIS A 51 -1.51 -0.57 3.64
N PHE A 52 -1.82 -1.12 4.82
CA PHE A 52 -2.46 -2.43 4.97
C PHE A 52 -3.79 -2.30 5.69
N VAL A 53 -4.76 -3.08 5.23
CA VAL A 53 -5.99 -3.36 5.95
C VAL A 53 -6.07 -4.88 6.13
N VAL A 54 -6.20 -5.33 7.38
CA VAL A 54 -6.41 -6.74 7.73
C VAL A 54 -7.84 -6.89 8.24
N ALA A 55 -8.58 -7.82 7.65
CA ALA A 55 -9.97 -8.11 8.00
C ALA A 55 -10.13 -9.61 8.23
N ALA A 56 -10.81 -9.98 9.32
CA ALA A 56 -11.14 -11.35 9.65
C ALA A 56 -12.57 -11.43 10.20
N PRO A 57 -13.28 -12.57 10.05
CA PRO A 57 -14.62 -12.75 10.60
C PRO A 57 -14.66 -12.47 12.10
N GLY A 58 -15.65 -11.70 12.55
CA GLY A 58 -15.82 -11.34 13.97
C GLY A 58 -14.79 -10.35 14.52
N GLN A 59 -13.80 -9.92 13.72
CA GLN A 59 -12.77 -8.97 14.14
C GLN A 59 -13.01 -7.58 13.56
N ARG A 60 -12.62 -6.55 14.30
CA ARG A 60 -12.57 -5.18 13.76
C ARG A 60 -11.48 -5.11 12.70
N ARG A 61 -11.76 -4.40 11.59
CA ARG A 61 -10.75 -4.10 10.58
C ARG A 61 -9.56 -3.37 11.21
N PHE A 62 -8.36 -3.90 10.98
CA PHE A 62 -7.13 -3.28 11.44
C PHE A 62 -6.44 -2.56 10.28
N VAL A 63 -6.18 -1.26 10.45
CA VAL A 63 -5.50 -0.43 9.46
C VAL A 63 -4.12 -0.09 9.99
N THR A 64 -3.09 -0.35 9.20
CA THR A 64 -1.69 -0.14 9.59
C THR A 64 -0.81 0.25 8.39
N GLN A 65 0.48 0.48 8.65
CA GLN A 65 1.51 0.75 7.65
C GLN A 65 2.67 -0.24 7.82
N MET A 66 3.05 -0.91 6.74
CA MET A 66 4.28 -1.69 6.68
C MET A 66 5.41 -0.79 6.18
N TYR A 67 6.44 -0.56 7.00
CA TYR A 67 7.64 0.16 6.60
C TYR A 67 8.60 -0.76 5.86
N VAL A 68 9.39 -0.19 4.95
CA VAL A 68 10.43 -0.92 4.20
C VAL A 68 11.79 -0.56 4.78
N ALA A 69 12.56 -1.58 5.18
CA ALA A 69 13.95 -1.45 5.67
C ALA A 69 14.92 -1.08 4.53
#